data_AF-A0A7V9GYY4-F1
#
_entry.id   AF-A0A7V9GYY4-F1
#
_cell.length_a   1.000
_cell.length_b   1.000
_cell.length_c   1.000
_cell.angle_alpha   90.00
_cell.angle_beta   90.00
_cell.angle_gamma   90.00
#
_symmetry.space_group_name_H-M   'P 1'
#
loop_
_entity.id
_entity.type
_entity.pdbx_description
1 polymer ?
#
loop_
_entity_poly.entity_id
_entity_poly.type
_entity_poly.pdbx_seq_one_letter_code
_entity_poly.pdbx_strand_id
1 'polypeptide(L)'
;MSTVGVAVVAHSPALVVAAVELSRAMSTGADVRIETATVLADDSLDDDAAAVAAAVRAADRGAGVLVVTDMGSAVEAAEKALLIIDAELRQRVRVSPGPL
;
A
#
# COMPACT_ATOMS: atom_id res chain seq x y z
N MET A 1 -1.70 -10.77 -18.44
CA MET A 1 -3.01 -10.49 -17.81
C MET A 1 -2.78 -9.39 -16.79
N SER A 2 -3.65 -8.39 -16.69
CA SER A 2 -3.54 -7.35 -15.66
C SER A 2 -4.08 -7.88 -14.33
N THR A 3 -3.40 -7.59 -13.22
CA THR A 3 -3.81 -8.00 -11.86
C THR A 3 -3.85 -6.81 -10.92
N VAL A 4 -4.64 -6.96 -9.84
CA VAL A 4 -4.68 -5.98 -8.75
C VAL A 4 -3.46 -6.22 -7.86
N GLY A 5 -2.67 -5.18 -7.63
CA GLY A 5 -1.58 -5.19 -6.66
C GLY A 5 -2.08 -4.83 -5.25
N VAL A 6 -1.26 -5.12 -4.25
CA VAL A 6 -1.50 -4.75 -2.85
C VAL A 6 -0.32 -3.93 -2.34
N ALA A 7 -0.61 -2.80 -1.69
CA ALA A 7 0.38 -2.03 -0.94
C ALA A 7 0.04 -2.13 0.56
N VAL A 8 0.92 -2.74 1.35
CA VAL A 8 0.76 -2.86 2.81
C VAL A 8 1.52 -1.72 3.48
N VAL A 9 0.81 -0.90 4.25
CA VAL A 9 1.34 0.29 4.90
C VAL A 9 1.10 0.21 6.40
N ALA A 10 2.14 0.32 7.22
CA ALA A 10 1.98 0.34 8.66
C ALA A 10 3.13 1.05 9.36
N HIS A 11 2.93 1.41 10.63
CA HIS A 11 3.98 1.99 11.46
C HIS A 11 5.04 0.97 11.87
N SER A 12 4.64 -0.30 11.95
CA SER A 12 5.47 -1.39 12.43
C SER A 12 6.05 -2.19 11.26
N PRO A 13 7.38 -2.16 11.02
CA PRO A 13 8.02 -3.03 10.06
C PRO A 13 7.72 -4.52 10.30
N ALA A 14 7.59 -4.92 11.56
CA ALA A 14 7.28 -6.30 11.92
C ALA A 14 5.87 -6.71 11.48
N LEU A 15 4.89 -5.80 11.59
CA LEU A 15 3.52 -6.05 11.12
C LEU A 15 3.48 -6.17 9.59
N VAL A 16 4.17 -5.26 8.89
CA VAL A 16 4.33 -5.32 7.42
C VAL A 16 4.86 -6.69 6.98
N VAL A 17 5.97 -7.14 7.58
CA VAL A 17 6.58 -8.43 7.26
C VAL A 17 5.60 -9.57 7.50
N ALA A 18 4.97 -9.61 8.69
CA ALA A 18 4.03 -10.67 9.05
C ALA A 18 2.81 -10.72 8.10
N ALA A 19 2.26 -9.56 7.71
CA ALA A 19 1.13 -9.49 6.78
C ALA A 19 1.50 -10.01 5.39
N VAL A 20 2.71 -9.67 4.89
CA VAL A 20 3.20 -10.17 3.61
C VAL A 20 3.44 -11.68 3.66
N GLU A 21 4.06 -12.18 4.72
CA GLU A 21 4.31 -13.61 4.89
C GLU A 21 3.01 -14.42 4.92
N LEU A 22 2.01 -13.97 5.70
CA LEU A 22 0.70 -14.60 5.76
C LEU A 22 0.01 -14.57 4.38
N SER A 23 0.00 -13.41 3.71
CA SER A 23 -0.63 -13.25 2.41
C SER A 23 -0.02 -14.17 1.35
N ARG A 24 1.31 -14.32 1.36
CA ARG A 24 2.02 -15.23 0.46
C ARG A 24 1.73 -16.69 0.76
N ALA A 25 1.63 -17.06 2.04
CA ALA A 25 1.27 -18.42 2.45
C ALA A 25 -0.14 -18.81 1.99
N MET A 26 -1.08 -17.86 1.97
CA MET A 26 -2.47 -18.10 1.57
C MET A 26 -2.69 -18.04 0.04
N SER A 27 -1.91 -17.24 -0.68
CA SER A 27 -2.10 -16.98 -2.11
C SER A 27 -1.45 -18.02 -3.04
N THR A 28 -1.59 -19.31 -2.72
CA THR A 28 -0.98 -20.38 -3.52
C THR A 28 -1.52 -20.38 -4.96
N GLY A 29 -0.64 -20.17 -5.95
CA GLY A 29 -0.99 -20.17 -7.37
C GLY A 29 -1.48 -18.84 -7.96
N ALA A 30 -1.56 -17.76 -7.16
CA ALA A 30 -1.88 -16.42 -7.64
C ALA A 30 -0.63 -15.51 -7.63
N ASP A 31 -0.31 -14.89 -8.76
CA ASP A 31 0.76 -13.87 -8.86
C ASP A 31 0.22 -12.49 -8.48
N VAL A 32 0.04 -12.27 -7.18
CA VAL A 32 -0.34 -10.97 -6.61
C VAL A 32 0.93 -10.21 -6.25
N ARG A 33 1.10 -9.01 -6.84
CA ARG A 33 2.21 -8.13 -6.47
C ARG A 33 1.89 -7.48 -5.13
N ILE A 34 2.75 -7.71 -4.14
CA ILE A 34 2.63 -7.09 -2.82
C ILE A 34 3.87 -6.22 -2.61
N GLU A 35 3.63 -4.92 -2.42
CA GLU A 35 4.64 -3.94 -2.04
C GLU A 35 4.33 -3.39 -0.66
N THR A 36 5.32 -2.75 -0.04
CA THR A 36 5.20 -2.32 1.34
C THR A 36 5.76 -0.93 1.54
N ALA A 37 5.17 -0.19 2.48
CA ALA A 37 5.75 1.02 3.03
C ALA A 37 5.66 0.99 4.56
N THR A 38 6.70 1.46 5.22
CA THR A 38 6.64 1.76 6.65
C THR A 38 6.49 3.26 6.79
N VAL A 39 5.55 3.68 7.61
CA VAL A 39 5.33 5.10 7.95
C VAL A 39 5.77 5.37 9.38
N LEU A 40 6.06 6.62 9.73
CA LEU A 40 6.48 7.01 11.06
C LEU A 40 5.34 7.71 11.80
N ALA A 41 5.36 7.66 13.14
CA ALA A 41 4.36 8.31 13.98
C ALA A 41 4.70 9.80 14.28
N ASP A 42 5.62 10.39 13.52
CA ASP A 42 6.11 11.76 13.70
C ASP A 42 5.64 12.71 12.58
N ASP A 43 6.19 13.92 12.52
CA ASP A 43 5.84 14.95 11.53
C ASP A 43 6.37 14.67 10.10
N SER A 44 6.71 13.42 9.75
CA SER A 44 7.26 13.04 8.44
C SER A 44 6.22 12.70 7.36
N LEU A 45 4.98 13.18 7.52
CA LEU A 45 3.83 12.84 6.66
C LEU A 45 4.08 13.03 5.14
N ASP A 46 4.86 14.04 4.74
CA ASP A 46 5.24 14.23 3.32
C ASP A 46 6.17 13.12 2.79
N ASP A 47 7.17 12.73 3.58
CA ASP A 47 8.11 11.66 3.23
C ASP A 47 7.41 10.30 3.23
N ASP A 48 6.53 10.07 4.22
CA ASP A 48 5.68 8.89 4.31
C ASP A 48 4.74 8.78 3.11
N ALA A 49 4.10 9.87 2.71
CA ALA A 49 3.26 9.89 1.51
C ALA A 49 4.08 9.58 0.24
N ALA A 50 5.32 10.06 0.14
CA ALA A 50 6.20 9.74 -0.98
C ALA A 50 6.59 8.25 -1.00
N ALA A 51 6.87 7.65 0.16
CA ALA A 51 7.15 6.23 0.30
C ALA A 51 5.94 5.36 -0.09
N VAL A 52 4.74 5.72 0.38
CA VAL A 52 3.50 5.03 0.00
C VAL A 52 3.22 5.18 -1.49
N ALA A 53 3.43 6.36 -2.09
CA ALA A 53 3.29 6.57 -3.53
C ALA A 53 4.28 5.71 -4.34
N ALA A 54 5.49 5.51 -3.85
CA ALA A 54 6.46 4.60 -4.47
C ALA A 54 6.01 3.13 -4.41
N ALA A 55 5.51 2.68 -3.24
CA ALA A 55 4.96 1.33 -3.08
C ALA A 55 3.76 1.09 -4.00
N VAL A 56 2.85 2.05 -4.12
CA VAL A 56 1.69 1.97 -5.03
C VAL A 56 2.13 1.84 -6.49
N ARG A 57 3.10 2.65 -6.94
CA ARG A 57 3.63 2.54 -8.32
C ARG A 57 4.27 1.17 -8.57
N ALA A 58 5.01 0.64 -7.60
CA ALA A 58 5.65 -0.67 -7.72
C ALA A 58 4.64 -1.84 -7.68
N ALA A 59 3.48 -1.64 -7.05
CA ALA A 59 2.41 -2.63 -6.97
C ALA A 59 1.53 -2.65 -8.23
N ASP A 60 1.42 -1.55 -8.98
CA ASP A 60 0.54 -1.49 -10.15
C ASP A 60 0.99 -2.45 -11.27
N ARG A 61 0.06 -3.31 -11.67
CA ARG A 61 0.19 -4.23 -12.82
C ARG A 61 -0.96 -4.05 -13.82
N GLY A 62 -1.58 -2.88 -13.82
CA GLY A 62 -2.55 -2.44 -14.82
C GLY A 62 -4.01 -2.62 -14.42
N ALA A 63 -4.35 -3.43 -13.41
CA ALA A 63 -5.73 -3.54 -12.91
C ALA A 63 -6.00 -2.66 -11.68
N GLY A 64 -4.99 -1.96 -11.15
CA GLY A 64 -5.10 -1.11 -9.97
C GLY A 64 -4.38 -1.66 -8.73
N VAL A 65 -4.50 -0.93 -7.63
CA VAL A 65 -3.82 -1.24 -6.36
C VAL A 65 -4.79 -1.05 -5.19
N LEU A 66 -4.84 -2.04 -4.30
CA LEU A 66 -5.47 -1.91 -2.99
C LEU A 66 -4.40 -1.55 -1.95
N VAL A 67 -4.56 -0.41 -1.29
CA VAL A 67 -3.72 0.01 -0.17
C VAL A 67 -4.38 -0.47 1.12
N VAL A 68 -3.66 -1.26 1.91
CA VAL A 68 -4.11 -1.74 3.22
C VAL A 68 -3.24 -1.09 4.28
N THR A 69 -3.86 -0.39 5.21
CA THR A 69 -3.19 0.40 6.24
C THR A 69 -3.53 -0.17 7.62
N ASP A 70 -2.67 0.04 8.61
CA ASP A 70 -3.05 -0.16 10.01
C ASP A 70 -4.07 0.90 10.47
N MET A 71 -3.66 1.98 11.13
CA MET A 71 -4.55 3.00 11.69
C MET A 71 -3.87 4.37 11.74
N GLY A 72 -4.65 5.43 11.94
CA GLY A 72 -4.11 6.78 12.20
C GLY A 72 -3.39 7.39 10.99
N SER A 73 -2.21 7.96 11.20
CA SER A 73 -1.45 8.70 10.19
C SER A 73 -1.04 7.85 8.97
N ALA A 74 -1.06 6.51 9.07
CA ALA A 74 -0.88 5.65 7.90
C ALA A 74 -1.99 5.82 6.85
N VAL A 75 -3.23 6.06 7.30
CA VAL A 75 -4.36 6.36 6.41
C VAL A 75 -4.15 7.72 5.76
N GLU A 76 -3.77 8.74 6.54
CA GLU A 76 -3.51 10.10 6.04
C GLU A 76 -2.35 10.11 5.04
N ALA A 77 -1.27 9.37 5.30
CA ALA A 77 -0.14 9.18 4.39
C ALA A 77 -0.59 8.52 3.08
N ALA A 78 -1.45 7.49 3.16
CA ALA A 78 -2.00 6.83 1.98
C ALA A 78 -2.91 7.74 1.15
N GLU A 79 -3.78 8.53 1.79
CA GLU A 79 -4.62 9.51 1.12
C GLU A 79 -3.78 10.61 0.46
N LYS A 80 -2.76 11.11 1.14
CA LYS A 80 -1.83 12.11 0.61
C LYS A 80 -0.98 11.54 -0.53
N ALA A 81 -0.58 10.27 -0.47
CA ALA A 81 0.10 9.59 -1.55
C ALA A 81 -0.73 9.54 -2.84
N LEU A 82 -2.06 9.48 -2.72
CA LEU A 82 -2.94 9.59 -3.89
C LEU A 82 -2.74 10.94 -4.58
N LEU A 83 -2.40 12.03 -3.90
CA LEU A 83 -2.14 13.33 -4.53
C LEU A 83 -0.81 13.37 -5.31
N ILE A 84 0.13 12.46 -5.00
CA ILE A 84 1.49 12.40 -5.58
C ILE A 84 1.53 11.57 -6.88
N ILE A 85 0.71 10.52 -6.97
CA ILE A 85 0.66 9.65 -8.17
C ILE A 85 -0.07 10.32 -9.33
N ASP A 86 0.12 9.80 -10.56
CA ASP A 86 -0.57 10.32 -11.73
C ASP A 86 -2.09 10.06 -11.68
N ALA A 87 -2.84 10.84 -12.47
CA ALA A 87 -4.30 10.80 -12.44
C ALA A 87 -4.89 9.47 -12.94
N GLU A 88 -4.20 8.78 -13.85
CA GLU A 88 -4.68 7.53 -14.42
C GLU A 88 -4.57 6.39 -13.39
N LEU A 89 -3.41 6.28 -12.73
CA LEU A 89 -3.19 5.35 -11.64
C LEU A 89 -4.14 5.65 -10.48
N ARG A 90 -4.27 6.92 -10.07
CA ARG A 90 -5.16 7.34 -8.97
C ARG A 90 -6.59 6.82 -9.13
N GLN A 91 -7.13 6.76 -10.35
CA GLN A 91 -8.49 6.28 -10.58
C GLN A 91 -8.69 4.79 -10.23
N ARG A 92 -7.60 4.01 -10.25
CA ARG A 92 -7.59 2.57 -9.99
C ARG A 92 -6.98 2.20 -8.63
N VAL A 93 -6.63 3.19 -7.80
CA VAL A 93 -6.15 2.95 -6.43
C VAL A 93 -7.30 3.11 -5.44
N ARG A 94 -7.38 2.21 -4.46
CA ARG A 94 -8.33 2.26 -3.35
C ARG A 94 -7.61 2.06 -2.02
N VAL A 95 -7.89 2.91 -1.05
CA VAL A 95 -7.50 2.68 0.35
C VAL A 95 -8.60 1.84 0.99
N SER A 96 -8.21 0.71 1.57
CA SER A 96 -9.13 -0.21 2.25
C SER A 96 -9.74 0.46 3.48
N PRO A 97 -11.07 0.41 3.67
CA PRO A 97 -11.69 0.82 4.92
C PRO A 97 -11.65 -0.29 6.01
N GLY A 98 -11.15 -1.48 5.65
CA GLY A 98 -11.00 -2.62 6.56
C GLY A 98 -9.65 -2.64 7.26
N PRO A 99 -9.52 -3.38 8.38
CA PRO A 99 -8.27 -3.48 9.12
C PRO A 99 -7.17 -4.20 8.31
N LEU A 100 -5.92 -3.84 8.59
CA LEU A 100 -4.76 -4.70 8.34
C LEU A 100 -4.73 -5.85 9.35
#